data_AF-A0A965D4R4-F1
#
_entry.id   AF-A0A965D4R4-F1
#
_cell.length_a   1.000
_cell.length_b   1.000
_cell.length_c   1.000
_cell.angle_alpha   90.00
_cell.angle_beta   90.00
_cell.angle_gamma   90.00
#
_symmetry.space_group_name_H-M   'P 1'
#
loop_
_entity.id
_entity.type
_entity.pdbx_description
1 polymer ?
#
loop_
_entity_poly.entity_id
_entity_poly.type
_entity_poly.pdbx_seq_one_letter_code
_entity_poly.pdbx_strand_id
1 'polypeptide(L)'
;MAILITARHTSCQYEWIAHEPHARKGGLPDPVIEAIRHGKRPLFDDKDAEAVYDYCIEAHEKHVVSDATYQRVLDRFGIKGTVELTALIGHYAMIAMMINAHEFGTDGREPPLPPIK
;
A
#
# COMPACT_ATOMS: atom_id res chain seq x y z
N MET A 1 -0.71 -4.51 4.06
CA MET A 1 -1.57 -3.72 3.16
C MET A 1 -0.90 -2.44 2.68
N ALA A 2 -0.44 -1.53 3.57
CA ALA A 2 0.20 -0.26 3.18
C ALA A 2 1.36 -0.40 2.17
N ILE A 3 2.22 -1.40 2.34
CA ILE A 3 3.32 -1.68 1.39
C ILE A 3 2.77 -2.04 0.00
N LEU A 4 1.76 -2.92 -0.09
CA LEU A 4 1.15 -3.27 -1.39
C LEU A 4 0.48 -2.06 -2.05
N ILE A 5 -0.18 -1.20 -1.27
CA ILE A 5 -0.75 0.05 -1.79
C ILE A 5 0.36 0.95 -2.34
N THR A 6 1.49 1.05 -1.64
CA THR A 6 2.65 1.85 -2.05
C THR A 6 3.31 1.28 -3.31
N ALA A 7 3.58 -0.02 -3.34
CA ALA A 7 4.09 -0.72 -4.51
C ALA A 7 3.15 -0.55 -5.72
N ARG A 8 1.83 -0.63 -5.52
CA ARG A 8 0.88 -0.38 -6.61
C ARG A 8 0.88 1.09 -7.05
N HIS A 9 0.81 2.03 -6.11
CA HIS A 9 0.72 3.47 -6.41
C HIS A 9 1.92 3.93 -7.24
N THR A 10 3.11 3.41 -6.91
CA THR A 10 4.36 3.66 -7.66
C THR A 10 4.56 2.70 -8.84
N SER A 11 3.67 1.72 -9.04
CA SER A 11 3.81 0.61 -10.00
C SER A 11 5.15 -0.13 -9.90
N CYS A 12 5.68 -0.26 -8.69
CA CYS A 12 6.93 -0.94 -8.39
C CYS A 12 6.76 -2.47 -8.39
N GLN A 13 7.18 -3.12 -9.48
CA GLN A 13 7.03 -4.57 -9.66
C GLN A 13 7.82 -5.37 -8.62
N TYR A 14 9.08 -5.00 -8.38
CA TYR A 14 9.95 -5.72 -7.45
C TYR A 14 9.40 -5.69 -6.03
N GLU A 15 8.98 -4.52 -5.54
CA GLU A 15 8.41 -4.36 -4.20
C GLU A 15 7.10 -5.14 -4.06
N TRP A 16 6.24 -5.12 -5.07
CA TRP A 16 5.04 -5.95 -5.08
C TRP A 16 5.39 -7.42 -4.90
N ILE A 17 6.32 -7.94 -5.70
CA ILE A 17 6.67 -9.35 -5.63
C ILE A 17 7.30 -9.70 -4.27
N ALA A 18 8.13 -8.83 -3.70
CA ALA A 18 8.75 -9.06 -2.41
C ALA A 18 7.71 -9.12 -1.27
N HIS A 19 6.64 -8.33 -1.33
CA HIS A 19 5.73 -8.14 -0.20
C HIS A 19 4.37 -8.83 -0.33
N GLU A 20 3.93 -9.21 -1.52
CA GLU A 20 2.66 -9.91 -1.73
C GLU A 20 2.57 -11.25 -0.96
N PRO A 21 3.61 -12.11 -0.93
CA PRO A 21 3.58 -13.32 -0.13
C PRO A 21 3.46 -13.05 1.37
N HIS A 22 4.09 -11.97 1.86
CA HIS A 22 4.03 -11.56 3.26
C HIS A 22 2.65 -10.99 3.63
N ALA A 23 2.03 -10.20 2.75
CA ALA A 23 0.68 -9.69 2.95
C ALA A 23 -0.33 -10.84 3.05
N ARG A 24 -0.22 -11.83 2.16
CA ARG A 24 -1.04 -13.04 2.16
C ARG A 24 -0.84 -13.87 3.43
N LYS A 25 0.41 -14.12 3.82
CA LYS A 25 0.75 -14.81 5.08
C LYS A 25 0.25 -14.06 6.31
N GLY A 26 0.20 -12.73 6.26
CA GLY A 26 -0.34 -11.86 7.30
C GLY A 26 -1.87 -11.83 7.39
N GLY A 27 -2.57 -12.60 6.55
CA GLY A 27 -4.03 -12.73 6.58
C GLY A 27 -4.78 -11.66 5.77
N LEU A 28 -4.10 -10.89 4.92
CA LEU A 28 -4.81 -9.97 4.01
C LEU A 28 -5.60 -10.80 2.98
N PRO A 29 -6.93 -10.61 2.84
CA PRO A 29 -7.74 -11.44 1.95
C PRO A 29 -7.34 -11.30 0.48
N ASP A 30 -7.37 -12.42 -0.25
CA ASP A 30 -7.06 -12.48 -1.68
C ASP A 30 -7.85 -11.45 -2.52
N PRO A 31 -9.17 -11.22 -2.31
CA PRO A 31 -9.89 -10.20 -3.06
C PRO A 31 -9.36 -8.78 -2.81
N VAL A 32 -8.84 -8.50 -1.61
CA VAL A 32 -8.23 -7.19 -1.28
C VAL A 32 -6.89 -7.05 -1.97
N ILE A 33 -6.05 -8.09 -1.94
CA ILE A 33 -4.76 -8.12 -2.66
C ILE A 33 -4.99 -7.88 -4.15
N GLU A 34 -5.94 -8.59 -4.76
CA GLU A 34 -6.23 -8.46 -6.20
C GLU A 34 -6.80 -7.09 -6.57
N ALA A 35 -7.69 -6.53 -5.74
CA ALA A 35 -8.18 -5.16 -5.96
C ALA A 35 -7.02 -4.15 -5.95
N ILE A 36 -6.14 -4.21 -4.95
CA ILE A 36 -4.94 -3.36 -4.89
C ILE A 36 -4.05 -3.64 -6.10
N ARG A 37 -3.83 -4.91 -6.49
CA ARG A 37 -3.00 -5.28 -7.65
C ARG A 37 -3.48 -4.61 -8.93
N HIS A 38 -4.79 -4.42 -9.07
CA HIS A 38 -5.43 -3.77 -10.21
C HIS A 38 -5.61 -2.25 -10.05
N GLY A 39 -5.09 -1.63 -8.99
CA GLY A 39 -5.29 -0.20 -8.72
C GLY A 39 -6.75 0.15 -8.43
N LYS A 40 -7.53 -0.80 -7.90
CA LYS A 40 -8.94 -0.61 -7.54
C LYS A 40 -9.10 -0.53 -6.03
N ARG A 41 -10.10 0.24 -5.59
CA ARG A 41 -10.54 0.22 -4.20
C ARG A 41 -11.09 -1.18 -3.86
N PRO A 42 -10.55 -1.86 -2.83
CA PRO A 42 -11.14 -3.09 -2.32
C PRO A 42 -12.53 -2.86 -1.72
N LEU A 43 -13.32 -3.92 -1.65
CA LEU A 43 -14.48 -3.96 -0.76
C LEU A 43 -13.99 -4.28 0.65
N PHE A 44 -14.42 -3.49 1.63
CA PHE A 44 -14.01 -3.65 3.02
C PHE A 44 -15.20 -4.01 3.91
N ASP A 45 -15.12 -5.19 4.51
CA ASP A 45 -16.00 -5.57 5.62
C ASP A 45 -15.44 -5.06 6.97
N ASP A 46 -14.11 -4.91 7.04
CA ASP A 46 -13.38 -4.38 8.20
C ASP A 46 -13.13 -2.87 8.04
N LYS A 47 -13.69 -2.08 8.96
CA LYS A 47 -13.53 -0.62 9.01
C LYS A 47 -12.11 -0.18 9.34
N ASP A 48 -11.34 -0.99 10.05
CA ASP A 48 -9.93 -0.68 10.33
C ASP A 48 -9.10 -0.79 9.07
N ALA A 49 -9.31 -1.86 8.28
CA ALA A 49 -8.67 -2.04 6.99
C ALA A 49 -9.06 -0.92 6.00
N GLU A 50 -10.34 -0.54 5.99
CA GLU A 50 -10.80 0.60 5.18
C GLU A 50 -10.07 1.90 5.56
N ALA A 51 -9.95 2.20 6.86
CA ALA A 51 -9.27 3.41 7.33
C ALA A 51 -7.78 3.42 6.94
N VAL A 52 -7.08 2.29 7.06
CA VAL A 52 -5.67 2.18 6.63
C VAL A 52 -5.55 2.38 5.12
N TYR A 53 -6.47 1.84 4.32
CA TYR A 53 -6.46 2.04 2.87
C TYR A 53 -6.64 3.51 2.52
N ASP A 54 -7.67 4.16 3.08
CA ASP A 54 -7.94 5.58 2.86
C ASP A 54 -6.73 6.44 3.23
N TYR A 55 -6.11 6.17 4.38
CA TYR A 55 -4.92 6.87 4.84
C TYR A 55 -3.77 6.75 3.83
N CYS A 56 -3.51 5.54 3.32
CA CYS A 56 -2.45 5.32 2.33
C CYS A 56 -2.73 6.07 1.02
N ILE A 57 -3.98 6.04 0.53
CA ILE A 57 -4.35 6.73 -0.70
C ILE A 57 -4.23 8.25 -0.54
N GLU A 58 -4.74 8.84 0.55
CA GLU A 58 -4.63 10.29 0.77
C GLU A 58 -3.18 10.73 0.95
N ALA A 59 -2.36 9.98 1.69
CA ALA A 59 -0.95 10.27 1.87
C ALA A 59 -0.18 10.26 0.54
N HIS A 60 -0.48 9.32 -0.36
CA HIS A 60 0.18 9.20 -1.66
C HIS A 60 -0.33 10.24 -2.68
N GLU A 61 -1.64 10.38 -2.84
CA GLU A 61 -2.23 11.20 -3.91
C GLU A 61 -2.38 12.67 -3.54
N LYS A 62 -2.62 12.98 -2.26
CA LYS A 62 -2.89 14.35 -1.79
C LYS A 62 -1.72 14.93 -1.00
N HIS A 63 -0.76 14.11 -0.60
CA HIS A 63 0.35 14.50 0.30
C HIS A 63 -0.09 15.05 1.66
N VAL A 64 -1.37 14.92 1.98
CA VAL A 64 -1.99 15.30 3.24
C VAL A 64 -3.14 14.33 3.49
N VAL A 65 -3.31 13.94 4.75
CA VAL A 65 -4.42 13.09 5.17
C VAL A 65 -5.48 13.99 5.80
N SER A 66 -6.74 13.81 5.40
CA SER A 66 -7.86 14.56 5.97
C SER A 66 -8.03 14.27 7.46
N ASP A 67 -8.53 15.25 8.23
CA ASP A 67 -8.78 15.09 9.67
C ASP A 67 -9.67 13.86 9.96
N ALA A 68 -10.69 13.63 9.12
CA ALA A 68 -11.59 12.49 9.28
C ALA A 68 -10.86 11.13 9.11
N THR A 69 -9.96 11.00 8.14
CA THR A 69 -9.19 9.78 7.94
C THR A 69 -8.10 9.63 8.98
N TYR A 70 -7.42 10.72 9.33
CA TYR A 70 -6.40 10.73 10.38
C TYR A 70 -7.00 10.31 11.72
N GLN A 71 -8.16 10.85 12.08
CA GLN A 71 -8.84 10.53 13.34
C GLN A 71 -9.27 9.06 13.39
N ARG A 72 -9.81 8.49 12.31
CA ARG A 72 -10.15 7.06 12.26
C ARG A 72 -8.94 6.15 12.54
N VAL A 73 -7.79 6.46 11.96
CA VAL A 73 -6.54 5.72 12.21
C VAL A 73 -6.04 5.96 13.64
N LEU A 74 -6.08 7.21 14.11
CA LEU A 74 -5.66 7.58 15.45
C LEU A 74 -6.48 6.88 16.54
N ASP A 75 -7.81 6.87 16.41
CA ASP A 75 -8.71 6.23 17.37
C ASP A 75 -8.44 4.73 17.46
N ARG A 76 -8.08 4.11 16.33
CA ARG A 76 -7.89 2.67 16.26
C ARG A 76 -6.50 2.20 16.70
N PHE A 77 -5.46 2.93 16.31
CA PHE A 77 -4.07 2.50 16.44
C PHE A 77 -3.25 3.37 17.42
N GLY A 78 -3.85 4.46 17.91
CA GLY A 78 -3.18 5.43 18.77
C GLY A 78 -2.09 6.21 18.04
N ILE A 79 -1.50 7.17 18.74
CA ILE A 79 -0.46 8.06 18.18
C ILE A 79 0.69 7.25 17.59
N LYS A 80 1.16 6.23 18.31
CA LYS A 80 2.27 5.38 17.88
C LYS A 80 1.96 4.68 16.55
N GLY A 81 0.81 4.01 16.46
CA GLY A 81 0.44 3.28 15.25
C GLY A 81 0.21 4.20 14.05
N THR A 82 -0.34 5.40 14.26
CA THR A 82 -0.47 6.40 13.20
C THR A 82 0.90 6.83 12.67
N VAL A 83 1.84 7.17 13.55
CA VAL A 83 3.21 7.55 13.15
C VAL A 83 3.92 6.41 12.44
N GLU A 84 3.81 5.18 12.94
CA GLU A 84 4.39 3.99 12.30
C GLU A 84 3.80 3.75 10.90
N LEU A 85 2.49 3.95 10.72
CA LEU A 85 1.86 3.86 9.40
C LEU A 85 2.38 4.92 8.43
N THR A 86 2.46 6.19 8.85
CA THR A 86 3.02 7.27 8.02
C THR A 86 4.47 6.99 7.62
N ALA A 87 5.29 6.56 8.59
CA ALA A 87 6.69 6.24 8.36
C ALA A 87 6.84 5.06 7.38
N LEU A 88 6.01 4.03 7.53
CA LEU A 88 5.99 2.86 6.64
C LEU A 88 5.67 3.26 5.19
N ILE A 89 4.67 4.12 4.98
CA ILE A 89 4.29 4.64 3.66
C ILE A 89 5.46 5.39 3.03
N GLY A 90 6.04 6.36 3.74
CA GLY A 90 7.15 7.16 3.22
C GLY A 90 8.42 6.34 2.95
N HIS A 91 8.73 5.38 3.84
CA HIS A 91 9.90 4.51 3.68
C HIS A 91 9.82 3.67 2.41
N TYR A 92 8.68 3.01 2.17
CA TYR A 92 8.52 2.20 0.97
C TYR A 92 8.35 3.05 -0.30
N ALA A 93 7.79 4.26 -0.21
CA ALA A 93 7.77 5.18 -1.35
C ALA A 93 9.19 5.57 -1.80
N MET A 94 10.10 5.82 -0.86
CA MET A 94 11.50 6.09 -1.14
C MET A 94 12.20 4.88 -1.79
N ILE A 95 11.98 3.68 -1.26
CA ILE A 95 12.54 2.44 -1.81
C ILE A 95 12.01 2.18 -3.22
N ALA A 96 10.70 2.27 -3.42
CA ALA A 96 10.07 2.12 -4.73
C ALA A 96 10.63 3.13 -5.74
N MET A 97 10.86 4.38 -5.35
CA MET A 97 11.50 5.39 -6.19
C MET A 97 12.88 4.96 -6.64
N MET A 98 13.71 4.45 -5.72
CA MET A 98 15.04 3.93 -6.06
C MET A 98 14.95 2.74 -7.02
N ILE A 99 14.09 1.76 -6.74
CA ILE A 99 13.92 0.55 -7.57
C ILE A 99 13.46 0.92 -8.98
N ASN A 100 12.45 1.79 -9.08
CA ASN A 100 11.89 2.20 -10.37
C ASN A 100 12.86 3.04 -11.18
N ALA A 101 13.57 4.00 -10.55
CA ALA A 101 14.53 4.87 -11.23
C ALA A 101 15.73 4.10 -11.80
N HIS A 102 16.04 2.93 -11.23
CA HIS A 102 17.13 2.06 -11.69
C HIS A 102 16.60 0.83 -12.45
N GLU A 103 15.30 0.81 -12.79
CA GLU A 103 14.66 -0.23 -13.60
C GLU A 103 14.95 -1.65 -13.13
N PHE A 104 14.93 -1.87 -11.81
CA PHE A 104 15.12 -3.22 -11.27
C PHE A 104 14.04 -4.15 -11.84
N GLY A 105 14.51 -5.21 -12.50
CA GLY A 105 13.64 -6.21 -13.11
C GLY A 105 12.89 -7.05 -12.08
N THR A 106 12.15 -8.03 -12.56
CA THR A 106 11.29 -8.91 -11.75
C THR A 106 11.99 -10.19 -11.27
N ASP A 107 13.33 -10.22 -11.31
CA ASP A 107 14.16 -11.43 -11.13
C ASP A 107 13.72 -12.59 -12.04
N GLY A 108 13.36 -12.29 -13.29
CA GLY A 108 12.92 -13.29 -14.27
C GLY A 108 11.47 -13.75 -14.12
N ARG A 109 10.68 -13.14 -13.22
CA ARG A 109 9.25 -13.42 -13.07
C ARG A 109 8.41 -12.59 -14.05
N GLU A 110 7.20 -13.06 -14.37
CA GLU A 110 6.25 -12.21 -15.09
C GLU A 110 5.86 -10.99 -14.23
N PRO A 111 5.82 -9.76 -14.77
CA PRO A 111 5.43 -8.58 -14.01
C PRO A 111 3.99 -8.69 -13.46
N PRO A 112 3.79 -8.78 -12.13
CA PRO A 112 2.47 -9.04 -11.56
C PRO A 112 1.54 -7.83 -11.58
N LEU A 113 2.08 -6.61 -11.64
CA LEU A 113 1.27 -5.39 -11.70
C LEU A 113 0.93 -5.08 -13.16
N PRO A 114 -0.36 -5.14 -13.56
CA PRO A 114 -0.77 -4.71 -14.88
C PRO A 114 -0.61 -3.19 -15.02
N PRO A 115 -0.44 -2.66 -16.25
CA PRO A 115 -0.46 -1.22 -16.50
C PRO A 115 -1.70 -0.57 -15.88
N ILE A 116 -1.53 0.61 -15.27
CA ILE A 116 -2.67 1.44 -14.84
C ILE A 116 -3.34 1.94 -16.13
N LYS A 117 -4.64 1.74 -16.27
CA LYS A 117 -5.43 2.32 -17.38
C LYS A 117 -5.85 3.74 -17.07
#